data_AF-A0A959TE50-F1
#
_entry.id   AF-A0A959TE50-F1
#
_cell.length_a   1.000
_cell.length_b   1.000
_cell.length_c   1.000
_cell.angle_alpha   90.00
_cell.angle_beta   90.00
_cell.angle_gamma   90.00
#
_symmetry.space_group_name_H-M   'P 1'
#
loop_
_entity.id
_entity.type
_entity.pdbx_description
1 polymer ?
#
loop_
_entity_poly.entity_id
_entity_poly.type
_entity_poly.pdbx_seq_one_letter_code
_entity_poly.pdbx_strand_id
1 'polypeptide(L)'
;MVYYPGSHKLPYMLYDRYDHGGTRYTIGNEAYARYEKAVADAIREHDLQPQEFIAQPGDVLIWHANLLHGGKPMATPNASRKSMAVHYFAEDVVCYHELTQRAAWIDPDDGLRS
;
A
#
# COMPACT_ATOMS: atom_id res chain seq x y z
N MET A 1 7.21 9.90 -5.87
CA MET A 1 6.72 8.87 -4.90
C MET A 1 7.87 8.51 -3.99
N VAL A 2 7.62 8.09 -2.75
CA VAL A 2 8.66 7.53 -1.87
C VAL A 2 8.38 6.05 -1.64
N TYR A 3 9.42 5.23 -1.58
CA TYR A 3 9.33 3.80 -1.29
C TYR A 3 10.55 3.34 -0.49
N TYR A 4 10.43 2.20 0.19
CA TYR A 4 11.49 1.66 1.04
C TYR A 4 11.97 0.32 0.46
N PRO A 5 13.11 0.28 -0.26
CA PRO A 5 13.62 -0.96 -0.85
C PRO A 5 13.77 -2.08 0.17
N GLY A 6 13.48 -3.32 -0.24
CA GLY A 6 13.56 -4.49 0.64
C GLY A 6 12.39 -4.67 1.60
N SER A 7 11.58 -3.63 1.85
CA SER A 7 10.44 -3.71 2.79
C SER A 7 9.37 -4.75 2.40
N HIS A 8 9.25 -5.09 1.10
CA HIS A 8 8.36 -6.15 0.63
C HIS A 8 8.65 -7.53 1.22
N LYS A 9 9.83 -7.73 1.81
CA LYS A 9 10.24 -8.97 2.49
C LYS A 9 9.80 -9.01 3.95
N LEU A 10 9.35 -7.88 4.51
CA LEU A 10 8.82 -7.85 5.86
C LEU A 10 7.52 -8.65 5.93
N PRO A 11 7.15 -9.19 7.10
CA PRO A 11 5.81 -9.72 7.30
C PRO A 11 4.76 -8.68 6.90
N TYR A 12 3.66 -9.13 6.29
CA TYR A 12 2.53 -8.24 6.03
C TYR A 12 2.07 -7.62 7.36
N MET A 13 1.85 -6.31 7.35
CA MET A 13 1.34 -5.55 8.49
C MET A 13 -0.17 -5.82 8.64
N LEU A 14 -0.51 -7.03 9.07
CA LEU A 14 -1.88 -7.48 9.26
C LEU A 14 -2.41 -7.12 10.67
N TYR A 15 -3.73 -7.19 10.84
CA TYR A 15 -4.49 -6.92 12.07
C TYR A 15 -3.90 -7.58 13.33
N ASP A 16 -3.21 -8.72 13.22
CA ASP A 16 -2.63 -9.42 14.36
C ASP A 16 -1.19 -8.98 14.73
N ARG A 17 -0.63 -7.98 14.03
CA ARG A 17 0.76 -7.53 14.21
C ARG A 17 0.91 -6.18 14.90
N TYR A 18 -0.17 -5.43 15.11
CA TYR A 18 -0.15 -4.16 15.84
C TYR A 18 -1.52 -3.85 16.44
N ASP A 19 -1.56 -3.04 17.51
CA ASP A 19 -2.81 -2.58 18.10
C ASP A 19 -3.49 -1.55 17.18
N HIS A 20 -4.37 -2.03 16.30
CA HIS A 20 -5.19 -1.24 15.38
C HIS A 20 -6.41 -0.59 16.07
N GLY A 21 -6.58 -0.73 17.40
CA GLY A 21 -7.65 -0.07 18.17
C GLY A 21 -9.07 -0.54 17.86
N GLY A 22 -9.21 -1.71 17.25
CA GLY A 22 -10.48 -2.28 16.78
C GLY A 22 -10.72 -3.70 17.29
N THR A 23 -11.73 -4.38 16.78
CA THR A 23 -11.96 -5.82 17.01
C THR A 23 -11.96 -6.56 15.67
N ARG A 24 -12.02 -7.90 15.68
CA ARG A 24 -12.17 -8.71 14.47
C ARG A 24 -13.32 -8.23 13.56
N TYR A 25 -14.32 -7.57 14.15
CA TYR A 25 -15.54 -7.14 13.50
C TYR A 25 -15.63 -5.63 13.31
N THR A 26 -14.73 -4.84 13.90
CA THR A 26 -14.83 -3.37 13.93
C THR A 26 -13.48 -2.71 13.66
N ILE A 27 -13.48 -1.74 12.75
CA ILE A 27 -12.32 -0.87 12.52
C ILE A 27 -12.26 0.13 13.68
N GLY A 28 -11.10 0.25 14.31
CA GLY A 28 -10.88 1.26 15.36
C GLY A 28 -10.93 2.67 14.80
N ASN A 29 -11.43 3.64 15.57
CA ASN A 29 -11.51 5.04 15.14
C ASN A 29 -10.14 5.64 14.75
N GLU A 30 -9.05 5.07 15.25
CA GLU A 30 -7.66 5.49 14.99
C GLU A 30 -6.86 4.50 14.14
N ALA A 31 -7.52 3.56 13.44
CA ALA A 31 -6.85 2.47 12.75
C ALA A 31 -5.76 2.95 11.76
N TYR A 32 -6.00 4.07 11.06
CA TYR A 32 -5.03 4.69 10.15
C TYR A 32 -3.81 5.24 10.89
N ALA A 33 -4.01 6.05 11.93
CA ALA A 33 -2.91 6.63 12.69
C ALA A 33 -2.05 5.54 13.36
N ARG A 34 -2.69 4.47 13.84
CA ARG A 34 -2.02 3.30 14.42
C ARG A 34 -1.25 2.50 13.37
N TYR A 35 -1.80 2.34 12.18
CA TYR A 35 -1.11 1.73 11.04
C TYR A 35 0.13 2.56 10.63
N GLU A 36 -0.03 3.87 10.46
CA GLU A 36 1.10 4.77 10.13
C GLU A 36 2.21 4.70 11.18
N LYS A 37 1.84 4.66 12.47
CA LYS A 37 2.80 4.46 13.55
C LYS A 37 3.52 3.11 13.42
N ALA A 38 2.81 2.03 13.19
CA ALA A 38 3.38 0.70 13.05
C ALA A 38 4.34 0.61 11.85
N VAL A 39 3.99 1.24 10.73
CA VAL A 39 4.87 1.38 9.55
C VAL A 39 6.13 2.17 9.90
N ALA A 40 5.99 3.31 10.60
CA ALA A 40 7.13 4.12 11.03
C ALA A 40 8.05 3.36 12.00
N ASP A 41 7.49 2.52 12.87
CA ASP A 41 8.24 1.66 13.78
C ASP A 41 9.01 0.56 13.01
N ALA A 42 8.37 -0.11 12.06
CA ALA A 42 9.02 -1.12 11.21
C ALA A 42 10.16 -0.52 10.36
N ILE A 43 9.96 0.68 9.80
CA ILE A 43 11.03 1.39 9.06
C ILE A 43 12.25 1.61 9.96
N ARG A 44 12.04 2.02 11.20
CA ARG A 44 13.12 2.30 12.16
C ARG A 44 13.80 1.03 12.64
N GLU A 45 13.03 -0.01 12.97
CA GLU A 45 13.53 -1.30 13.45
C GLU A 45 14.43 -1.99 12.43
N HIS A 46 14.05 -1.90 11.15
CA HIS A 46 14.77 -2.53 10.05
C HIS A 46 15.77 -1.60 9.34
N ASP A 47 15.99 -0.40 9.87
CA ASP A 47 16.87 0.64 9.30
C ASP A 47 16.63 0.89 7.80
N LEU A 48 15.34 0.89 7.41
CA LEU A 48 14.95 1.02 6.01
C LEU A 48 15.16 2.45 5.53
N GLN A 49 15.96 2.60 4.49
CA GLN A 49 16.23 3.91 3.91
C GLN A 49 15.22 4.23 2.80
N PRO A 50 14.59 5.43 2.83
CA PRO A 50 13.67 5.83 1.78
C PRO A 50 14.41 6.08 0.46
N GLN A 51 13.76 5.75 -0.64
CA GLN A 51 14.14 6.14 -1.99
C GLN A 51 13.01 6.90 -2.67
N GLU A 52 13.37 7.89 -3.47
CA GLU A 52 12.41 8.67 -4.26
C GLU A 52 12.38 8.16 -5.69
N PHE A 53 11.18 7.83 -6.17
CA PHE A 53 10.92 7.63 -7.58
C PHE A 53 10.56 8.98 -8.20
N ILE A 54 11.50 9.52 -8.98
CA ILE A 54 11.38 10.77 -9.74
C ILE A 54 11.11 10.41 -11.19
N ALA A 55 9.82 10.37 -11.54
CA ALA A 55 9.34 9.92 -12.84
C ALA A 55 9.17 11.08 -13.84
N GLN A 56 9.45 10.81 -15.11
CA GLN A 56 8.99 11.59 -16.25
C GLN A 56 7.67 11.04 -16.81
N PRO A 57 6.91 11.82 -17.60
CA PRO A 57 5.71 11.30 -18.28
C PRO A 57 6.05 10.07 -19.14
N GLY A 58 5.38 8.95 -18.88
CA GLY A 58 5.62 7.68 -19.57
C GLY A 58 6.46 6.67 -18.78
N ASP A 59 7.15 7.11 -17.72
CA ASP A 59 7.87 6.19 -16.84
C ASP A 59 6.90 5.30 -16.06
N VAL A 60 7.28 4.04 -15.89
CA VAL A 60 6.51 3.04 -15.17
C VAL A 60 7.34 2.47 -14.04
N LEU A 61 6.73 2.38 -12.85
CA LEU A 61 7.26 1.62 -11.73
C LEU A 61 6.39 0.39 -11.54
N ILE A 62 7.01 -0.79 -11.54
CA ILE A 62 6.38 -2.04 -11.14
C ILE A 62 6.86 -2.37 -9.73
N TRP A 63 5.94 -2.56 -8.79
CA TRP A 63 6.29 -2.87 -7.40
C TRP A 63 5.44 -4.00 -6.84
N HIS A 64 5.98 -4.67 -5.82
CA HIS A 64 5.28 -5.70 -5.07
C HIS A 64 4.27 -5.08 -4.10
N ALA A 65 3.09 -5.67 -3.92
CA ALA A 65 2.02 -5.12 -3.06
C ALA A 65 2.50 -4.81 -1.63
N ASN A 66 3.35 -5.67 -1.06
CA ASN A 66 3.91 -5.48 0.29
C ASN A 66 5.05 -4.44 0.38
N LEU A 67 5.47 -3.81 -0.72
CA LEU A 67 6.51 -2.78 -0.66
C LEU A 67 5.93 -1.55 0.07
N LEU A 68 6.54 -1.13 1.17
CA LEU A 68 6.16 0.11 1.83
C LEU A 68 6.41 1.30 0.88
N HIS A 69 5.36 2.06 0.61
CA HIS A 69 5.39 3.19 -0.32
C HIS A 69 4.36 4.26 0.05
N GLY A 70 4.58 5.48 -0.45
CA GLY A 70 3.69 6.60 -0.16
C GLY A 70 3.86 7.80 -1.09
N GLY A 71 2.89 8.70 -1.02
CA GLY A 71 2.97 10.01 -1.64
C GLY A 71 3.90 10.95 -0.86
N LYS A 72 4.69 11.74 -1.58
CA LYS A 72 5.42 12.89 -1.02
C LYS A 72 4.63 14.17 -1.30
N PRO A 73 4.62 15.17 -0.39
CA PRO A 73 4.08 16.49 -0.66
C PRO A 73 4.64 17.10 -1.95
N MET A 74 3.84 17.88 -2.66
CA MET A 74 4.30 18.57 -3.87
C MET A 74 5.30 19.66 -3.48
N ALA A 75 6.52 19.58 -4.03
CA ALA A 75 7.57 20.55 -3.75
C ALA A 75 7.34 21.89 -4.46
N THR A 76 6.66 21.87 -5.61
CA THR A 76 6.39 23.06 -6.43
C THR A 76 4.93 23.48 -6.26
N PRO A 77 4.65 24.68 -5.73
CA PRO A 77 3.29 25.21 -5.66
C PRO A 77 2.65 25.25 -7.05
N ASN A 78 1.35 24.94 -7.12
CA ASN A 78 0.54 24.94 -8.35
C ASN A 78 0.97 23.97 -9.47
N ALA A 79 1.98 23.12 -9.25
CA ALA A 79 2.28 22.02 -10.15
C ALA A 79 1.20 20.93 -10.03
N SER A 80 1.06 20.10 -11.07
CA SER A 80 0.18 18.93 -11.04
C SER A 80 0.99 17.65 -11.20
N ARG A 81 0.58 16.60 -10.48
CA ARG A 81 1.12 15.24 -10.60
C ARG A 81 -0.03 14.30 -10.91
N LYS A 82 -0.11 13.82 -12.16
CA LYS A 82 -1.08 12.81 -12.58
C LYS A 82 -0.39 11.45 -12.59
N SER A 83 -1.03 10.47 -11.95
CA SER A 83 -0.53 9.09 -11.88
C SER A 83 -1.70 8.12 -12.00
N MET A 84 -1.43 6.95 -12.57
CA MET A 84 -2.36 5.83 -12.62
C MET A 84 -1.70 4.63 -11.91
N ALA A 85 -2.45 3.94 -11.07
CA ALA A 85 -2.03 2.69 -10.45
C ALA A 85 -2.95 1.56 -10.93
N VAL A 86 -2.35 0.44 -11.33
CA VAL A 86 -3.06 -0.76 -11.76
C VAL A 86 -2.49 -1.91 -10.93
N HIS A 87 -3.37 -2.71 -10.32
CA HIS A 87 -2.97 -3.86 -9.52
C HIS A 87 -3.19 -5.13 -10.35
N TYR A 88 -2.16 -5.95 -10.46
CA TYR A 88 -2.20 -7.24 -11.15
C TYR A 88 -2.19 -8.35 -10.12
N PHE A 89 -3.08 -9.32 -10.30
CA PHE A 89 -3.20 -10.51 -9.46
C PHE A 89 -3.07 -11.75 -10.34
N ALA A 90 -2.55 -12.84 -9.77
CA ALA A 90 -2.57 -14.12 -10.46
C ALA A 90 -4.00 -14.66 -10.54
N GLU A 91 -4.28 -15.53 -11.49
CA GLU A 91 -5.55 -16.25 -11.56
C GLU A 91 -5.74 -17.08 -10.27
N ASP A 92 -6.99 -17.18 -9.79
CA ASP A 92 -7.41 -17.95 -8.61
C ASP A 92 -6.80 -17.53 -7.25
N VAL A 93 -6.35 -16.28 -7.09
CA VAL A 93 -5.89 -15.77 -5.78
C VAL A 93 -6.94 -14.91 -5.07
N VAL A 94 -7.05 -15.08 -3.75
CA VAL A 94 -7.86 -14.19 -2.91
C VAL A 94 -7.13 -12.85 -2.78
N CYS A 95 -7.71 -11.81 -3.36
CA CYS A 95 -7.19 -10.46 -3.26
C CYS A 95 -7.59 -9.87 -1.91
N TYR A 96 -6.70 -9.24 -1.15
CA TYR A 96 -7.05 -8.58 0.11
C TYR A 96 -6.87 -7.07 -0.02
N HIS A 97 -7.87 -6.29 0.40
CA HIS A 97 -7.71 -4.86 0.52
C HIS A 97 -6.92 -4.52 1.79
N GLU A 98 -5.79 -3.83 1.66
CA GLU A 98 -4.77 -3.68 2.72
C GLU A 98 -5.33 -3.13 4.04
N LEU A 99 -6.30 -2.22 3.97
CA LEU A 99 -6.92 -1.58 5.15
C LEU A 99 -8.11 -2.31 5.76
N THR A 100 -8.91 -3.02 4.95
CA THR A 100 -10.13 -3.68 5.45
C THR A 100 -9.93 -5.17 5.64
N GLN A 101 -8.83 -5.71 5.08
CA GLN A 101 -8.49 -7.12 5.05
C GLN A 101 -9.62 -8.01 4.53
N ARG A 102 -10.56 -7.43 3.78
CA ARG A 102 -11.63 -8.17 3.12
C ARG A 102 -11.13 -8.64 1.77
N ALA A 103 -11.59 -9.83 1.41
CA ALA A 103 -11.46 -10.32 0.04
C ALA A 103 -12.03 -9.25 -0.91
N ALA A 104 -11.19 -8.68 -1.75
CA ALA A 104 -11.65 -8.00 -2.95
C ALA A 104 -12.09 -9.11 -3.91
N TRP A 105 -13.39 -9.36 -3.94
CA TRP A 105 -13.98 -10.28 -4.91
C TRP A 105 -13.94 -9.58 -6.26
N ILE A 106 -13.07 -10.05 -7.15
CA ILE A 106 -13.17 -9.74 -8.56
C ILE A 106 -14.16 -10.76 -9.11
N ASP A 107 -15.33 -10.29 -9.55
CA ASP A 107 -16.32 -11.16 -10.19
C ASP A 107 -15.69 -11.71 -11.50
N PRO A 108 -15.62 -13.04 -11.70
CA PRO A 108 -15.11 -13.62 -12.93
C PRO A 108 -15.83 -13.11 -14.19
N ASP A 109 -17.08 -12.66 -14.05
CA ASP A 109 -17.93 -12.23 -15.18
C ASP A 109 -17.80 -10.73 -15.52
N ASP A 110 -17.07 -9.94 -14.73
CA ASP A 110 -16.93 -8.48 -14.94
C ASP A 110 -16.04 -8.13 -16.16
N GLY A 111 -15.35 -9.12 -16.73
CA GLY A 111 -14.52 -8.97 -17.94
C GLY A 111 -15.22 -9.34 -19.26
N LEU A 112 -16.45 -9.86 -19.23
CA LEU A 112 -17.13 -10.44 -20.41
C LEU A 112 -18.24 -9.56 -21.00
N ARG A 113 -18.38 -8.32 -20.56
CA ARG A 113 -19.35 -7.36 -21.16
C ARG A 113 -18.62 -6.34 -22.04
N SER A 114 -18.34 -6.75 -23.28
CA SER A 114 -18.15 -5.86 -24.43
C SER A 114 -19.48 -5.48 -25.06
#